data_AF-A0AAV0PW96-F1
#
_entry.id   AF-A0AAV0PW96-F1
#
_cell.length_a   1.000
_cell.length_b   1.000
_cell.length_c   1.000
_cell.angle_alpha   90.00
_cell.angle_beta   90.00
_cell.angle_gamma   90.00
#
_symmetry.space_group_name_H-M   'P 1'
#
loop_
_entity.id
_entity.type
_entity.pdbx_description
1 polymer ?
#
loop_
_entity_poly.entity_id
_entity_poly.type
_entity_poly.pdbx_seq_one_letter_code
_entity_poly.pdbx_strand_id
1 'polypeptide(L)'
;MAPCIRYDELLESIIGSREQARKEESTRNEAGDEDEKVKDFLDVLLDVMEDDGAEIELTRDHIKALVLDFFTAGTDTTAATLDWSLAEIINHPQLLTKARQEIDRVVGSDRLVQESDAPNLPYVQAIIKETFRLHPIIPMIARKSTRECHVNGYTIPAETLLFVNMWSIGRDPNHWPDRTLEFWPDRFVRSEVDITGQHFQLLPFGSGRRSCPGMPLALRQLPTALAAMIQCFDWKVISGVDERPGLTVPRAHDLVCIPVARLPNII
;
A
#
# COMPACT_ATOMS: atom_id res chain seq x y z
N MET A 1 27.22 -12.22 9.62
CA MET A 1 26.05 -12.58 10.45
C MET A 1 24.90 -12.86 9.49
N ALA A 2 24.25 -14.02 9.56
CA ALA A 2 23.20 -14.36 8.59
C ALA A 2 22.03 -13.35 8.69
N PRO A 3 21.42 -12.92 7.57
CA PRO A 3 20.35 -11.91 7.58
C PRO A 3 19.20 -12.24 8.52
N CYS A 4 18.86 -13.53 8.65
CA CYS A 4 17.78 -14.02 9.50
C CYS A 4 18.01 -13.74 11.00
N ILE A 5 19.26 -13.89 11.47
CA ILE A 5 19.62 -13.67 12.88
C ILE A 5 19.50 -12.18 13.24
N ARG A 6 19.88 -11.30 12.32
CA ARG A 6 19.83 -9.84 12.55
C ARG A 6 18.39 -9.32 12.69
N TYR A 7 17.45 -9.82 11.89
CA TYR A 7 16.04 -9.42 12.01
C TYR A 7 15.41 -9.97 13.28
N ASP A 8 15.72 -11.20 13.64
CA ASP A 8 15.26 -11.80 14.88
C ASP A 8 15.72 -11.00 16.11
N GLU A 9 17.02 -10.69 16.21
CA GLU A 9 17.57 -9.87 17.30
C GLU A 9 16.93 -8.47 17.37
N LEU A 10 16.67 -7.84 16.22
CA LEU A 10 15.98 -6.55 16.17
C LEU A 10 14.55 -6.64 16.69
N LEU A 11 13.79 -7.64 16.25
CA LEU A 11 12.40 -7.83 16.67
C LEU A 11 12.32 -8.21 18.15
N GLU A 12 13.22 -9.07 18.64
CA GLU A 12 13.33 -9.40 20.06
C GLU A 12 13.61 -8.15 20.90
N SER A 13 14.52 -7.28 20.43
CA SER A 13 14.82 -6.02 21.10
C SER A 13 13.61 -5.08 21.14
N ILE A 14 12.86 -4.96 20.04
CA ILE A 14 11.64 -4.13 19.97
C ILE A 14 10.57 -4.67 20.93
N ILE A 15 10.31 -5.98 20.89
CA ILE A 15 9.29 -6.64 21.72
C ILE A 15 9.67 -6.53 23.20
N GLY A 16 10.92 -6.86 23.56
CA GLY A 16 11.39 -6.77 24.94
C GLY A 16 11.35 -5.34 25.50
N SER A 17 11.69 -4.35 24.68
CA SER A 17 11.57 -2.93 25.06
C SER A 17 10.11 -2.56 25.34
N ARG A 18 9.17 -3.09 24.55
CA ARG A 18 7.74 -2.82 24.75
C ARG A 18 7.20 -3.49 26.01
N GLU A 19 7.56 -4.74 26.27
CA GLU A 19 7.13 -5.44 27.48
C GLU A 19 7.66 -4.75 28.75
N GLN A 20 8.91 -4.27 28.71
CA GLN A 20 9.47 -3.51 29.81
C GLN A 20 8.67 -2.22 30.06
N ALA A 21 8.33 -1.48 28.99
CA ALA A 21 7.49 -0.29 29.09
C ALA A 21 6.09 -0.61 29.68
N ARG A 22 5.46 -1.72 29.25
CA ARG A 22 4.15 -2.17 29.79
C ARG A 22 4.24 -2.49 31.29
N LYS A 23 5.32 -3.13 31.75
CA LYS A 23 5.53 -3.44 33.18
C LYS A 23 5.70 -2.17 34.03
N GLU A 24 6.53 -1.24 33.57
CA GLU A 24 6.76 0.05 34.23
C GLU A 24 5.48 0.89 34.31
N GLU A 25 4.64 0.81 33.28
CA GLU A 25 3.34 1.48 33.22
C GLU A 25 2.32 0.86 34.17
N SER A 26 2.23 -0.48 34.22
CA SER A 26 1.39 -1.19 35.19
C SER A 26 1.73 -0.77 36.63
N THR A 27 3.02 -0.60 36.94
CA THR A 27 3.45 -0.15 38.27
C THR A 27 3.11 1.32 38.55
N ARG A 28 3.03 2.18 37.54
CA ARG A 28 2.60 3.59 37.68
C ARG A 28 1.09 3.72 37.83
N ASN A 29 0.31 2.93 37.09
CA ASN A 29 -1.15 2.94 37.19
C ASN A 29 -1.61 2.44 38.57
N GLU A 30 -0.92 1.44 39.15
CA GLU A 30 -1.11 1.03 40.55
C GLU A 30 -0.78 2.15 41.56
N ALA A 31 0.09 3.10 41.19
CA ALA A 31 0.46 4.25 42.00
C ALA A 31 -0.48 5.47 41.84
N GLY A 32 -1.56 5.35 41.04
CA GLY A 32 -2.67 6.31 40.98
C GLY A 32 -2.60 7.37 39.88
N ASP A 33 -1.83 7.14 38.80
CA ASP A 33 -1.76 8.04 37.63
C ASP A 33 -2.55 7.40 36.47
N GLU A 34 -3.86 7.63 36.40
CA GLU A 34 -4.76 7.05 35.39
C GLU A 34 -4.86 7.94 34.14
N ASP A 35 -3.87 7.88 33.25
CA ASP A 35 -4.06 8.31 31.87
C ASP A 35 -4.33 7.07 31.00
N GLU A 36 -5.51 7.01 30.37
CA GLU A 36 -5.88 5.90 29.47
C GLU A 36 -5.04 5.95 28.19
N LYS A 37 -3.99 5.13 28.13
CA LYS A 37 -3.08 5.08 26.99
C LYS A 37 -3.73 4.39 25.79
N VAL A 38 -3.55 5.00 24.62
CA VAL A 38 -3.89 4.38 23.33
C VAL A 38 -2.93 3.22 23.07
N LYS A 39 -3.46 1.99 23.08
CA LYS A 39 -2.73 0.77 22.70
C LYS A 39 -2.38 0.79 21.22
N ASP A 40 -1.18 0.34 20.87
CA ASP A 40 -0.83 0.08 19.48
C ASP A 40 -0.92 -1.41 19.12
N PHE A 41 -0.58 -1.73 17.87
CA PHE A 41 -0.70 -3.08 17.33
C PHE A 41 0.12 -4.11 18.12
N LEU A 42 1.31 -3.75 18.61
CA LEU A 42 2.14 -4.67 19.39
C LEU A 42 1.54 -4.90 20.78
N ASP A 43 0.98 -3.87 21.40
CA ASP A 43 0.27 -4.01 22.69
C ASP A 43 -0.90 -4.99 22.56
N VAL A 44 -1.69 -4.87 21.49
CA VAL A 44 -2.82 -5.78 21.23
C VAL A 44 -2.35 -7.22 21.00
N LEU A 45 -1.26 -7.45 20.26
CA LEU A 45 -0.72 -8.79 20.06
C LEU A 45 -0.21 -9.43 21.35
N LEU A 46 0.41 -8.63 22.22
CA LEU A 46 0.90 -9.10 23.51
C LEU A 46 -0.27 -9.42 24.46
N ASP A 47 -1.32 -8.60 24.47
CA ASP A 47 -2.55 -8.89 25.24
C ASP A 47 -3.16 -10.23 24.81
N VAL A 48 -3.24 -10.50 23.50
CA VAL A 48 -3.78 -11.78 22.98
C VAL A 48 -2.86 -12.96 23.31
N MET A 49 -1.54 -12.76 23.31
CA MET A 49 -0.58 -13.80 23.74
C MET A 49 -0.69 -14.11 25.23
N GLU A 50 -1.06 -13.14 26.06
CA GLU A 50 -1.21 -13.27 27.52
C GLU A 50 -2.60 -13.77 27.94
N ASP A 51 -3.57 -13.83 27.02
CA ASP A 51 -4.94 -14.27 27.29
C ASP A 51 -5.11 -15.79 27.10
N ASP A 52 -5.17 -16.53 28.22
CA ASP A 52 -5.44 -17.97 28.27
C ASP A 52 -6.80 -18.36 27.65
N GLY A 53 -7.70 -17.40 27.45
CA GLY A 53 -9.01 -17.58 26.82
C GLY A 53 -9.06 -17.27 25.31
N ALA A 54 -7.94 -16.87 24.70
CA ALA A 54 -7.90 -16.51 23.29
C ALA A 54 -8.22 -17.70 22.37
N GLU A 55 -8.97 -17.45 21.29
CA GLU A 55 -9.31 -18.48 20.29
C GLU A 55 -8.07 -19.01 19.55
N ILE A 56 -7.01 -18.21 19.49
CA ILE A 56 -5.73 -18.55 18.86
C ILE A 56 -4.61 -18.26 19.86
N GLU A 57 -3.85 -19.30 20.20
CA GLU A 57 -2.64 -19.18 21.01
C GLU A 57 -1.52 -18.53 20.19
N LEU A 58 -1.23 -17.27 20.47
CA LEU A 58 -0.10 -16.56 19.86
C LEU A 58 1.17 -16.90 20.64
N THR A 59 2.22 -17.25 19.90
CA THR A 59 3.56 -17.41 20.47
C THR A 59 4.38 -16.16 20.17
N ARG A 60 5.51 -15.99 20.87
CA ARG A 60 6.47 -14.93 20.55
C ARG A 60 6.94 -14.98 19.08
N ASP A 61 7.14 -16.16 18.52
CA ASP A 61 7.50 -16.32 17.11
C ASP A 61 6.37 -15.86 16.17
N HIS A 62 5.10 -16.11 16.55
CA HIS A 62 3.95 -15.56 15.81
C HIS A 62 3.96 -14.03 15.83
N ILE A 63 4.23 -13.40 16.99
CA ILE A 63 4.30 -11.93 17.09
C ILE A 63 5.43 -11.40 16.21
N LYS A 64 6.64 -11.96 16.28
CA LYS A 64 7.76 -11.56 15.43
C LYS A 64 7.42 -11.65 13.94
N ALA A 65 6.83 -12.78 13.53
CA ALA A 65 6.43 -13.00 12.15
C ALA A 65 5.37 -11.99 11.68
N LEU A 66 4.33 -11.75 12.49
CA LEU A 66 3.28 -10.79 12.17
C LEU A 66 3.82 -9.37 12.08
N VAL A 67 4.66 -8.96 13.03
CA VAL A 67 5.27 -7.62 13.00
C VAL A 67 6.11 -7.46 11.73
N LEU A 68 6.98 -8.42 11.42
CA LEU A 68 7.80 -8.39 10.21
C LEU A 68 6.95 -8.34 8.93
N ASP A 69 5.92 -9.18 8.83
CA ASP A 69 5.03 -9.26 7.67
C ASP A 69 4.29 -7.93 7.46
N PHE A 70 3.74 -7.33 8.51
CA PHE A 70 3.00 -6.07 8.40
C PHE A 70 3.92 -4.90 8.05
N PHE A 71 5.11 -4.81 8.66
CA PHE A 71 6.07 -3.76 8.35
C PHE A 71 6.54 -3.83 6.89
N THR A 72 6.94 -5.01 6.43
CA THR A 72 7.44 -5.19 5.06
C THR A 72 6.32 -4.99 4.03
N ALA A 73 5.17 -5.64 4.23
CA ALA A 73 4.05 -5.55 3.28
C ALA A 73 3.43 -4.15 3.24
N GLY A 74 3.31 -3.46 4.37
CA GLY A 74 2.69 -2.14 4.46
C GLY A 74 3.57 -0.98 3.99
N THR A 75 4.90 -1.11 4.13
CA THR A 75 5.85 -0.02 3.81
C THR A 75 6.27 -0.06 2.35
N ASP A 76 6.89 -1.16 1.91
CA ASP A 76 7.56 -1.22 0.61
C ASP A 76 6.56 -1.11 -0.55
N THR A 77 5.38 -1.73 -0.42
CA THR A 77 4.35 -1.70 -1.49
C THR A 77 3.71 -0.33 -1.67
N THR A 78 3.44 0.36 -0.55
CA THR A 78 2.90 1.72 -0.54
C THR A 78 3.92 2.71 -1.10
N ALA A 79 5.18 2.64 -0.63
CA ALA A 79 6.25 3.49 -1.11
C ALA A 79 6.48 3.31 -2.62
N ALA A 80 6.55 2.07 -3.11
CA ALA A 80 6.73 1.79 -4.53
C ALA A 80 5.54 2.28 -5.38
N THR A 81 4.31 2.22 -4.86
CA THR A 81 3.13 2.76 -5.55
C THR A 81 3.19 4.28 -5.67
N LEU A 82 3.57 4.98 -4.59
CA LEU A 82 3.79 6.43 -4.60
C LEU A 82 4.90 6.82 -5.57
N ASP A 83 6.00 6.06 -5.56
CA ASP A 83 7.16 6.27 -6.42
C ASP A 83 6.81 6.13 -7.92
N TRP A 84 6.03 5.10 -8.29
CA TRP A 84 5.49 4.98 -9.64
C TRP A 84 4.51 6.09 -10.00
N SER A 85 3.59 6.42 -9.08
CA SER A 85 2.60 7.50 -9.29
C SER A 85 3.30 8.84 -9.56
N LEU A 86 4.34 9.15 -8.78
CA LEU A 86 5.16 10.34 -8.96
C LEU A 86 5.91 10.31 -10.29
N ALA A 87 6.59 9.22 -10.62
CA ALA A 87 7.33 9.11 -11.88
C ALA A 87 6.41 9.36 -13.09
N GLU A 88 5.20 8.80 -13.06
CA GLU A 88 4.22 8.98 -14.12
C GLU A 88 3.74 10.42 -14.24
N ILE A 89 3.27 11.05 -13.15
CA ILE A 89 2.74 12.43 -13.25
C ILE A 89 3.84 13.46 -13.53
N ILE A 90 5.07 13.24 -13.06
CA ILE A 90 6.20 14.14 -13.29
C ILE A 90 6.61 14.11 -14.77
N ASN A 91 6.53 12.94 -15.42
CA ASN A 91 6.78 12.81 -16.86
C ASN A 91 5.59 13.22 -17.74
N HIS A 92 4.43 13.51 -17.13
CA HIS A 92 3.22 13.97 -17.82
C HIS A 92 2.69 15.28 -17.22
N PRO A 93 3.29 16.45 -17.55
CA PRO A 93 2.99 17.74 -16.92
C PRO A 93 1.50 18.14 -16.94
N GLN A 94 0.76 17.71 -17.96
CA GLN A 94 -0.67 17.90 -18.08
C GLN A 94 -1.46 17.19 -16.98
N LEU A 95 -1.06 15.97 -16.60
CA LEU A 95 -1.70 15.21 -15.52
C LEU A 95 -1.39 15.84 -14.17
N LEU A 96 -0.12 16.23 -13.94
CA LEU A 96 0.29 16.95 -12.74
C LEU A 96 -0.49 18.27 -12.57
N THR A 97 -0.62 19.04 -13.64
CA THR A 97 -1.37 20.31 -13.63
C THR A 97 -2.84 20.09 -13.27
N LYS A 98 -3.47 19.04 -13.81
CA LYS A 98 -4.87 18.73 -13.52
C LYS A 98 -5.08 18.26 -12.08
N ALA A 99 -4.21 17.40 -11.56
CA ALA A 99 -4.24 16.97 -10.17
C ALA A 99 -4.05 18.16 -9.21
N ARG A 100 -3.14 19.06 -9.55
CA ARG A 100 -2.88 20.28 -8.79
C ARG A 100 -4.08 21.21 -8.76
N GLN A 101 -4.74 21.44 -9.89
CA GLN A 101 -5.97 22.23 -9.95
C GLN A 101 -7.08 21.64 -9.08
N GLU A 102 -7.20 20.31 -9.04
CA GLU A 102 -8.14 19.63 -8.15
C GLU A 102 -7.82 19.89 -6.68
N ILE A 103 -6.56 19.71 -6.28
CA ILE A 103 -6.10 19.94 -4.90
C ILE A 103 -6.29 21.41 -4.50
N ASP A 104 -5.90 22.35 -5.35
CA ASP A 104 -6.03 23.80 -5.09
C ASP A 104 -7.51 24.19 -4.92
N ARG A 105 -8.43 23.55 -5.64
CA ARG A 105 -9.88 23.78 -5.51
C ARG A 105 -10.46 23.22 -4.21
N VAL A 106 -10.01 22.05 -3.78
CA VAL A 106 -10.58 21.30 -2.64
C VAL A 106 -9.97 21.72 -1.31
N VAL A 107 -8.65 21.88 -1.28
CA VAL A 107 -7.84 22.12 -0.07
C VAL A 107 -7.42 23.58 0.03
N GLY A 108 -7.10 24.21 -1.10
CA GLY A 108 -6.48 25.53 -1.14
C GLY A 108 -4.99 25.51 -0.82
N SER A 109 -4.46 26.69 -0.49
CA SER A 109 -3.03 26.93 -0.22
C SER A 109 -2.70 27.24 1.24
N ASP A 110 -3.71 27.29 2.12
CA ASP A 110 -3.55 27.78 3.50
C ASP A 110 -3.33 26.65 4.52
N ARG A 111 -3.49 25.39 4.10
CA ARG A 111 -3.25 24.20 4.92
C ARG A 111 -2.78 23.03 4.07
N LEU A 112 -2.14 22.06 4.72
CA LEU A 112 -1.84 20.78 4.10
C LEU A 112 -3.11 19.96 3.88
N VAL A 113 -3.09 19.13 2.83
CA VAL A 113 -4.09 18.09 2.59
C VAL A 113 -4.15 17.14 3.79
N GLN A 114 -5.36 16.73 4.14
CA GLN A 114 -5.65 15.78 5.21
C GLN A 114 -6.30 14.53 4.64
N GLU A 115 -6.29 13.44 5.42
CA GLU A 115 -6.95 12.19 5.02
C GLU A 115 -8.44 12.39 4.68
N SER A 116 -9.12 13.27 5.41
CA SER A 116 -10.53 13.62 5.19
C SER A 116 -10.81 14.29 3.84
N ASP A 117 -9.79 14.85 3.18
CA ASP A 117 -9.94 15.45 1.85
C ASP A 117 -9.92 14.40 0.73
N ALA A 118 -9.29 13.24 0.97
CA ALA A 118 -9.05 12.22 -0.06
C ALA A 118 -10.29 11.82 -0.87
N PRO A 119 -11.50 11.62 -0.27
CA PRO A 119 -12.72 11.32 -1.02
C PRO A 119 -13.10 12.40 -2.05
N ASN A 120 -12.69 13.65 -1.84
CA ASN A 120 -12.97 14.80 -2.71
C ASN A 120 -11.88 15.03 -3.77
N LEU A 121 -10.88 14.14 -3.87
CA LEU A 121 -9.80 14.19 -4.85
C LEU A 121 -9.90 13.04 -5.89
N PRO A 122 -10.98 12.98 -6.69
CA PRO A 122 -11.21 11.86 -7.61
C PRO A 122 -10.14 11.73 -8.70
N TYR A 123 -9.48 12.81 -9.12
CA TYR A 123 -8.39 12.73 -10.08
C TYR A 123 -7.10 12.18 -9.47
N VAL A 124 -6.76 12.57 -8.23
CA VAL A 124 -5.65 11.93 -7.49
C VAL A 124 -5.90 10.44 -7.29
N GLN A 125 -7.13 10.06 -6.92
CA GLN A 125 -7.51 8.64 -6.82
C GLN A 125 -7.43 7.92 -8.19
N ALA A 126 -7.82 8.60 -9.27
CA ALA A 126 -7.72 8.07 -10.62
C ALA A 126 -6.27 7.81 -11.06
N ILE A 127 -5.33 8.69 -10.67
CA ILE A 127 -3.89 8.49 -10.89
C ILE A 127 -3.43 7.20 -10.20
N ILE A 128 -3.80 7.01 -8.92
CA ILE A 128 -3.42 5.81 -8.16
C ILE A 128 -4.01 4.54 -8.80
N LYS A 129 -5.28 4.57 -9.24
CA LYS A 129 -5.90 3.44 -9.95
C LYS A 129 -5.18 3.10 -11.25
N GLU A 130 -4.75 4.11 -12.01
CA GLU A 130 -3.97 3.89 -13.24
C GLU A 130 -2.57 3.37 -12.94
N THR A 131 -1.94 3.82 -11.85
CA THR A 131 -0.68 3.25 -11.37
C THR A 131 -0.84 1.78 -10.99
N PHE A 132 -1.92 1.40 -10.31
CA PHE A 132 -2.19 -0.01 -10.03
C PHE A 132 -2.40 -0.86 -11.29
N ARG A 133 -3.01 -0.29 -12.32
CA ARG A 133 -3.28 -0.99 -13.58
C ARG A 133 -1.99 -1.23 -14.37
N LEU A 134 -1.18 -0.19 -14.56
CA LEU A 134 0.03 -0.26 -15.36
C LEU A 134 1.23 -0.75 -14.57
N HIS A 135 1.41 -0.33 -13.33
CA HIS A 135 2.56 -0.72 -12.51
C HIS A 135 2.13 -1.51 -11.27
N PRO A 136 1.51 -2.69 -11.42
CA PRO A 136 1.09 -3.48 -10.28
C PRO A 136 2.32 -3.97 -9.51
N ILE A 137 2.52 -3.46 -8.28
CA ILE A 137 3.72 -3.77 -7.47
C ILE A 137 3.92 -5.27 -7.31
N ILE A 138 2.84 -6.04 -7.21
CA ILE A 138 2.87 -7.50 -7.25
C ILE A 138 2.30 -7.93 -8.61
N PRO A 139 3.09 -8.27 -9.63
CA PRO A 139 2.58 -8.56 -10.96
C PRO A 139 1.89 -9.94 -11.06
N MET A 140 2.25 -10.87 -10.16
CA MET A 140 1.69 -12.21 -10.11
C MET A 140 1.28 -12.58 -8.68
N ILE A 141 0.03 -13.01 -8.51
CA ILE A 141 -0.46 -13.55 -7.24
C ILE A 141 -0.47 -15.07 -7.31
N ALA A 142 0.26 -15.71 -6.40
CA ALA A 142 0.24 -17.17 -6.26
C ALA A 142 -0.92 -17.64 -5.37
N ARG A 143 -1.54 -18.77 -5.73
CA ARG A 143 -2.56 -19.49 -4.97
C ARG A 143 -2.29 -20.98 -5.05
N LYS A 144 -2.57 -21.73 -3.99
CA LYS A 144 -2.48 -23.19 -3.97
C LYS A 144 -3.87 -23.79 -3.79
N SER A 145 -4.27 -24.73 -4.65
CA SER A 145 -5.52 -25.46 -4.45
C SER A 145 -5.39 -26.34 -3.19
N THR A 146 -6.40 -26.31 -2.32
CA THR A 146 -6.40 -27.13 -1.09
C THR A 146 -7.05 -28.50 -1.30
N ARG A 147 -7.76 -28.66 -2.41
CA ARG A 147 -8.42 -29.89 -2.84
C ARG A 147 -8.60 -29.83 -4.35
N GLU A 148 -8.91 -30.97 -4.95
CA GLU A 148 -9.33 -31.01 -6.35
C GLU A 148 -10.54 -30.09 -6.58
N CYS A 149 -10.51 -29.31 -7.66
CA CYS A 149 -11.63 -28.49 -8.07
C CYS A 149 -11.79 -28.46 -9.59
N HIS A 150 -12.98 -28.10 -10.05
CA HIS A 150 -13.30 -27.98 -11.47
C HIS A 150 -13.55 -26.50 -11.79
N VAL A 151 -12.78 -25.95 -12.73
CA VAL A 151 -12.84 -24.53 -13.14
C VAL A 151 -12.87 -24.47 -14.66
N ASN A 152 -13.92 -23.86 -15.24
CA ASN A 152 -14.09 -23.71 -16.69
C ASN A 152 -13.87 -25.01 -17.50
N GLY A 153 -14.33 -26.14 -16.96
CA GLY A 153 -14.18 -27.45 -17.61
C GLY A 153 -12.83 -28.15 -17.38
N TYR A 154 -11.91 -27.52 -16.65
CA TYR A 154 -10.62 -28.11 -16.27
C TYR A 154 -10.67 -28.66 -14.85
N THR A 155 -10.12 -29.86 -14.65
CA THR A 155 -9.84 -30.43 -13.32
C THR A 155 -8.49 -29.91 -12.84
N ILE A 156 -8.49 -29.20 -11.71
CA ILE A 156 -7.30 -28.71 -11.03
C ILE A 156 -7.06 -29.63 -9.83
N PRO A 157 -5.99 -30.44 -9.82
CA PRO A 157 -5.68 -31.32 -8.70
C PRO A 157 -5.43 -30.53 -7.41
N ALA A 158 -5.54 -31.20 -6.26
CA ALA A 158 -5.09 -30.64 -4.98
C ALA A 158 -3.60 -30.26 -5.02
N GLU A 159 -3.20 -29.29 -4.20
CA GLU A 159 -1.82 -28.81 -4.06
C GLU A 159 -1.23 -28.15 -5.32
N THR A 160 -2.05 -27.87 -6.34
CA THR A 160 -1.64 -27.18 -7.57
C THR A 160 -1.38 -25.70 -7.29
N LEU A 161 -0.20 -25.22 -7.69
CA LEU A 161 0.15 -23.80 -7.65
C LEU A 161 -0.39 -23.09 -8.90
N LEU A 162 -1.18 -22.06 -8.66
CA LEU A 162 -1.83 -21.22 -9.67
C LEU A 162 -1.27 -19.80 -9.57
N PHE A 163 -1.02 -19.16 -10.70
CA PHE A 163 -0.60 -17.77 -10.77
C PHE A 163 -1.67 -16.93 -11.47
N VAL A 164 -2.14 -15.90 -10.78
CA VAL A 164 -3.00 -14.86 -11.35
C VAL A 164 -2.08 -13.73 -11.82
N ASN A 165 -1.99 -13.55 -13.14
CA ASN A 165 -1.11 -12.56 -13.75
C ASN A 165 -1.81 -11.19 -13.84
N MET A 166 -1.65 -10.39 -12.79
CA MET A 166 -2.26 -9.05 -12.69
C MET A 166 -1.67 -8.07 -13.69
N TRP A 167 -0.37 -8.20 -14.00
CA TRP A 167 0.29 -7.38 -15.01
C TRP A 167 -0.34 -7.52 -16.40
N SER A 168 -0.66 -8.75 -16.81
CA SER A 168 -1.35 -9.00 -18.08
C SER A 168 -2.81 -8.57 -18.04
N ILE A 169 -3.53 -8.81 -16.93
CA ILE A 169 -4.93 -8.39 -16.77
C ILE A 169 -5.07 -6.87 -16.91
N GLY A 170 -4.18 -6.09 -16.28
CA GLY A 170 -4.16 -4.64 -16.38
C GLY A 170 -3.87 -4.11 -17.80
N ARG A 171 -3.39 -4.96 -18.71
CA ARG A 171 -3.02 -4.64 -20.10
C ARG A 171 -3.83 -5.40 -21.14
N ASP A 172 -4.91 -6.08 -20.73
CA ASP A 172 -5.76 -6.82 -21.67
C ASP A 172 -6.62 -5.84 -22.49
N PRO A 173 -6.46 -5.76 -23.82
CA PRO A 173 -7.23 -4.84 -24.65
C PRO A 173 -8.73 -5.16 -24.68
N ASN A 174 -9.16 -6.36 -24.29
CA ASN A 174 -10.59 -6.68 -24.17
C ASN A 174 -11.25 -5.95 -22.99
N HIS A 175 -10.47 -5.60 -21.96
CA HIS A 175 -10.93 -4.90 -20.77
C HIS A 175 -10.47 -3.43 -20.75
N TRP A 176 -9.37 -3.11 -21.44
CA TRP A 176 -8.76 -1.79 -21.53
C TRP A 176 -8.52 -1.37 -22.98
N PRO A 177 -9.57 -1.27 -23.83
CA PRO A 177 -9.41 -1.09 -25.28
C PRO A 177 -8.80 0.27 -25.66
N ASP A 178 -9.11 1.32 -24.89
CA ASP A 178 -8.61 2.66 -25.16
C ASP A 178 -7.22 2.85 -24.57
N ARG A 179 -6.23 3.09 -25.44
CA ARG A 179 -4.86 3.47 -25.04
C ARG A 179 -4.29 2.50 -24.00
N THR A 180 -4.36 1.20 -24.29
CA THR A 180 -4.10 0.12 -23.33
C THR A 180 -2.78 0.25 -22.58
N LEU A 181 -1.73 0.71 -23.27
CA LEU A 181 -0.38 0.84 -22.71
C LEU A 181 -0.02 2.27 -22.29
N GLU A 182 -0.90 3.26 -22.53
CA GLU A 182 -0.64 4.64 -22.09
C GLU A 182 -1.14 4.84 -20.67
N PHE A 183 -0.37 5.60 -19.87
CA PHE A 183 -0.79 6.07 -18.56
C PHE A 183 -1.85 7.18 -18.72
N TRP A 184 -3.12 6.81 -18.56
CA TRP A 184 -4.26 7.67 -18.81
C TRP A 184 -5.28 7.64 -17.65
N PRO A 185 -5.03 8.38 -16.56
CA PRO A 185 -5.89 8.41 -15.37
C PRO A 185 -7.34 8.81 -15.64
N ASP A 186 -7.59 9.63 -16.66
CA ASP A 186 -8.93 10.08 -17.04
C ASP A 186 -9.93 8.94 -17.24
N ARG A 187 -9.45 7.73 -17.59
CA ARG A 187 -10.28 6.52 -17.67
C ARG A 187 -11.01 6.18 -16.37
N PHE A 188 -10.49 6.61 -15.21
CA PHE A 188 -11.04 6.30 -13.89
C PHE A 188 -11.90 7.39 -13.28
N VAL A 189 -11.93 8.60 -13.85
CA VAL A 189 -12.64 9.77 -13.26
C VAL A 189 -14.16 9.56 -13.18
N ARG A 190 -14.71 8.73 -14.07
CA ARG A 190 -16.14 8.36 -14.11
C ARG A 190 -16.34 6.85 -14.25
N SER A 191 -15.34 6.09 -13.80
CA SER A 191 -15.38 4.63 -13.89
C SER A 191 -15.96 4.05 -12.61
N GLU A 192 -16.87 3.10 -12.78
CA GLU A 192 -17.39 2.27 -11.69
C GLU A 192 -16.39 1.18 -11.26
N VAL A 193 -15.25 1.05 -11.95
CA VAL A 193 -14.20 0.09 -11.57
C VAL A 193 -13.64 0.45 -10.20
N ASP A 194 -14.04 -0.35 -9.22
CA ASP A 194 -13.44 -0.35 -7.88
C ASP A 194 -12.17 -1.19 -7.83
N ILE A 195 -11.48 -1.10 -6.70
CA ILE A 195 -10.24 -1.83 -6.41
C ILE A 195 -10.39 -2.72 -5.18
N THR A 196 -11.64 -2.98 -4.76
CA THR A 196 -11.96 -3.75 -3.55
C THR A 196 -12.07 -5.26 -3.81
N GLY A 197 -11.74 -5.69 -5.04
CA GLY A 197 -11.65 -7.09 -5.43
C GLY A 197 -12.93 -7.65 -6.07
N GLN A 198 -13.88 -6.79 -6.47
CA GLN A 198 -15.09 -7.20 -7.22
C GLN A 198 -14.94 -6.99 -8.73
N HIS A 199 -14.10 -6.05 -9.16
CA HIS A 199 -13.79 -5.81 -10.57
C HIS A 199 -12.52 -6.54 -11.00
N PHE A 200 -12.65 -7.74 -11.58
CA PHE A 200 -11.50 -8.60 -11.87
C PHE A 200 -10.53 -8.04 -12.93
N GLN A 201 -10.93 -7.01 -13.69
CA GLN A 201 -10.00 -6.29 -14.57
C GLN A 201 -8.98 -5.42 -13.81
N LEU A 202 -9.16 -5.17 -12.51
CA LEU A 202 -8.24 -4.39 -11.67
C LEU A 202 -8.20 -4.93 -10.23
N LEU A 203 -7.13 -5.65 -9.88
CA LEU A 203 -7.04 -6.39 -8.61
C LEU A 203 -5.81 -6.04 -7.74
N PRO A 204 -5.47 -4.76 -7.50
CA PRO A 204 -4.24 -4.39 -6.77
C PRO A 204 -4.16 -5.00 -5.37
N PHE A 205 -5.29 -5.27 -4.75
CA PHE A 205 -5.40 -5.86 -3.42
C PHE A 205 -5.84 -7.34 -3.46
N GLY A 206 -5.83 -7.97 -4.63
CA GLY A 206 -6.37 -9.32 -4.83
C GLY A 206 -7.89 -9.38 -4.61
N SER A 207 -8.39 -10.57 -4.26
CA SER A 207 -9.83 -10.79 -4.01
C SER A 207 -10.05 -12.00 -3.08
N GLY A 208 -11.25 -12.08 -2.51
CA GLY A 208 -11.72 -13.18 -1.67
C GLY A 208 -10.99 -13.32 -0.34
N ARG A 209 -10.88 -14.57 0.16
CA ARG A 209 -10.31 -14.93 1.47
C ARG A 209 -8.83 -14.56 1.66
N ARG A 210 -8.12 -14.21 0.59
CA ARG A 210 -6.70 -13.81 0.60
C ARG A 210 -6.52 -12.43 -0.05
N SER A 211 -7.55 -11.59 0.06
CA SER A 211 -7.45 -10.16 -0.23
C SER A 211 -6.48 -9.49 0.75
N CYS A 212 -5.89 -8.37 0.33
CA CYS A 212 -4.89 -7.65 1.09
C CYS A 212 -5.48 -7.11 2.41
N PRO A 213 -4.95 -7.50 3.58
CA PRO A 213 -5.43 -6.98 4.86
C PRO A 213 -5.12 -5.48 5.03
N GLY A 214 -4.08 -4.98 4.35
CA GLY A 214 -3.66 -3.57 4.40
C GLY A 214 -4.47 -2.63 3.50
N MET A 215 -5.44 -3.13 2.71
CA MET A 215 -6.21 -2.30 1.77
C MET A 215 -6.84 -1.07 2.44
N PRO A 216 -7.53 -1.15 3.60
CA PRO A 216 -8.13 0.02 4.23
C PRO A 216 -7.11 1.10 4.63
N LEU A 217 -5.87 0.71 4.93
CA LEU A 217 -4.80 1.64 5.26
C LEU A 217 -4.23 2.28 3.99
N ALA A 218 -3.94 1.47 2.96
CA ALA A 218 -3.41 1.96 1.68
C ALA A 218 -4.36 2.94 0.99
N LEU A 219 -5.68 2.68 1.04
CA LEU A 219 -6.69 3.56 0.45
C LEU A 219 -6.77 4.94 1.11
N ARG A 220 -6.30 5.08 2.35
CA ARG A 220 -6.20 6.36 3.08
C ARG A 220 -4.85 7.03 2.84
N GLN A 221 -3.78 6.24 2.94
CA GLN A 221 -2.41 6.75 2.85
C GLN A 221 -2.04 7.21 1.45
N LEU A 222 -2.35 6.42 0.41
CA LEU A 222 -1.89 6.71 -0.95
C LEU A 222 -2.43 8.04 -1.50
N PRO A 223 -3.75 8.34 -1.45
CA PRO A 223 -4.26 9.61 -1.96
C PRO A 223 -3.73 10.80 -1.16
N THR A 224 -3.66 10.67 0.16
CA THR A 224 -3.21 11.74 1.05
C THR A 224 -1.74 12.07 0.82
N ALA A 225 -0.86 11.06 0.80
CA ALA A 225 0.57 11.24 0.58
C ALA A 225 0.86 11.76 -0.83
N LEU A 226 0.22 11.20 -1.86
CA LEU A 226 0.39 11.66 -3.24
C LEU A 226 -0.09 13.11 -3.40
N ALA A 227 -1.26 13.45 -2.86
CA ALA A 227 -1.77 14.81 -2.88
C ALA A 227 -0.84 15.79 -2.16
N ALA A 228 -0.29 15.40 -1.00
CA ALA A 228 0.65 16.24 -0.26
C ALA A 228 1.91 16.53 -1.08
N MET A 229 2.47 15.51 -1.74
CA MET A 229 3.63 15.67 -2.61
C MET A 229 3.36 16.58 -3.82
N ILE A 230 2.16 16.49 -4.41
CA ILE A 230 1.73 17.37 -5.53
C ILE A 230 1.47 18.80 -5.04
N GLN A 231 0.87 18.95 -3.85
CA GLN A 231 0.53 20.23 -3.25
C GLN A 231 1.79 21.03 -2.91
N CYS A 232 2.76 20.35 -2.28
CA CYS A 232 3.92 20.97 -1.66
C CYS A 232 5.07 21.21 -2.62
N PHE A 233 5.21 20.44 -3.69
CA PHE A 233 6.42 20.47 -4.51
C PHE A 233 6.15 20.65 -6.01
N ASP A 234 7.04 21.41 -6.64
CA ASP A 234 7.36 21.31 -8.06
C ASP A 234 8.53 20.34 -8.27
N TRP A 235 8.53 19.66 -9.41
CA TRP A 235 9.48 18.59 -9.71
C TRP A 235 10.23 18.89 -11.00
N LYS A 236 11.56 18.82 -10.96
CA LYS A 236 12.40 18.87 -12.16
C LYS A 236 12.84 17.45 -12.51
N VAL A 237 12.46 16.99 -13.70
CA VAL A 237 12.65 15.60 -14.15
C VAL A 237 14.05 15.39 -14.72
N ILE A 238 14.69 14.26 -14.41
CA ILE A 238 15.98 13.87 -14.98
C ILE A 238 15.95 12.47 -15.66
N SER A 239 14.89 11.65 -15.50
CA SER A 239 14.83 10.29 -16.09
C SER A 239 13.44 9.86 -16.57
N GLY A 240 13.41 8.86 -17.48
CA GLY A 240 12.20 8.28 -18.08
C GLY A 240 11.49 7.22 -17.23
N VAL A 241 10.42 6.65 -17.77
CA VAL A 241 9.46 5.76 -17.10
C VAL A 241 9.46 4.38 -17.76
N ASP A 242 10.44 3.55 -17.40
CA ASP A 242 10.57 2.18 -17.94
C ASP A 242 10.54 1.15 -16.80
N GLU A 243 9.92 -0.01 -17.03
CA GLU A 243 9.90 -1.16 -16.11
C GLU A 243 11.08 -2.11 -16.37
N ARG A 244 11.54 -2.84 -15.35
CA ARG A 244 12.43 -4.02 -15.52
C ARG A 244 11.85 -5.27 -14.87
N PRO A 245 12.21 -6.48 -15.32
CA PRO A 245 11.74 -7.72 -14.71
C PRO A 245 12.13 -7.85 -13.22
N GLY A 246 11.22 -8.39 -12.40
CA GLY A 246 11.44 -8.60 -10.97
C GLY A 246 10.32 -9.41 -10.29
N LEU A 247 10.50 -9.70 -9.00
CA LEU A 247 9.43 -10.24 -8.14
C LEU A 247 8.32 -9.20 -7.95
N THR A 248 8.71 -7.92 -7.90
CA THR A 248 7.82 -6.77 -8.03
C THR A 248 7.90 -6.19 -9.44
N VAL A 249 7.20 -5.08 -9.71
CA VAL A 249 7.41 -4.27 -10.93
C VAL A 249 8.31 -3.06 -10.57
N PRO A 250 9.64 -3.23 -10.52
CA PRO A 250 10.55 -2.12 -10.28
C PRO A 250 10.76 -1.30 -11.55
N ARG A 251 11.12 -0.02 -11.37
CA ARG A 251 11.65 0.78 -12.47
C ARG A 251 12.98 0.24 -12.97
N ALA A 252 13.23 0.43 -14.26
CA ALA A 252 14.51 0.19 -14.91
C ALA A 252 15.60 1.16 -14.41
N HIS A 253 15.19 2.38 -14.07
CA HIS A 253 16.06 3.44 -13.57
C HIS A 253 15.43 4.10 -12.33
N ASP A 254 16.27 4.54 -11.41
CA ASP A 254 15.81 5.31 -10.27
C ASP A 254 15.21 6.65 -10.75
N LEU A 255 14.14 7.11 -10.08
CA LEU A 255 13.60 8.45 -10.30
C LEU A 255 14.56 9.44 -9.64
N VAL A 256 15.23 10.21 -10.48
CA VAL A 256 16.04 11.32 -10.04
C VAL A 256 15.26 12.60 -10.29
N CYS A 257 14.81 13.22 -9.21
CA CYS A 257 14.08 14.48 -9.26
C CYS A 257 14.50 15.38 -8.10
N ILE A 258 14.37 16.69 -8.31
CA ILE A 258 14.65 17.70 -7.30
C ILE A 258 13.31 18.32 -6.88
N PRO A 259 12.85 18.11 -5.63
CA PRO A 259 11.68 18.79 -5.12
C PRO A 259 12.01 20.27 -4.88
N VAL A 260 11.15 21.15 -5.39
CA VAL A 260 11.21 22.60 -5.14
C VAL A 260 9.93 22.98 -4.41
N ALA A 261 10.05 23.58 -3.23
CA ALA A 261 8.88 23.97 -2.43
C ALA A 261 7.99 24.94 -3.22
N ARG A 262 6.72 24.55 -3.43
CA ARG A 262 5.68 25.36 -4.09
C ARG A 262 5.01 26.30 -3.10
N LEU A 263 4.77 25.83 -1.88
CA LEU A 263 4.05 26.56 -0.84
C LEU A 263 4.91 26.66 0.43
N PRO A 264 5.93 27.54 0.46
CA PRO A 264 6.87 27.63 1.59
C PRO A 264 6.25 28.09 2.91
N ASN A 265 5.00 28.58 2.88
CA ASN A 265 4.30 29.04 4.08
C ASN A 265 3.57 27.92 4.84
N ILE A 266 3.46 26.72 4.26
CA ILE A 266 2.80 25.55 4.87
C ILE A 266 3.74 24.33 5.01
N ILE A 267 5.00 24.45 4.56
CA ILE A 267 6.03 23.40 4.59
C ILE A 267 7.11 23.80 5.59
#